data_AF-A0A556U1E6-F1
#
_entry.id   AF-A0A556U1E6-F1
#
_cell.length_a   1.000
_cell.length_b   1.000
_cell.length_c   1.000
_cell.angle_alpha   90.00
_cell.angle_beta   90.00
_cell.angle_gamma   90.00
#
_symmetry.space_group_name_H-M   'P 1'
#
loop_
_entity.id
_entity.type
_entity.pdbx_description
1 polymer ?
#
loop_
_entity_poly.entity_id
_entity_poly.type
_entity_poly.pdbx_seq_one_letter_code
_entity_poly.pdbx_strand_id
1 'polypeptide(L)'
;MDFSKFLADDFDVKDWVNGAFKVAQKDAPGKADAHAATLVMKLQLFIQEVNNSIEGDDVPELENTADYWLGSIARATMQTYCDVILQIPELNPHATKQLATDIDYLSNVMDALGLQTSRTLQNITALLRAKPEEFRQTAKALPRRLSSTIAAMRDLEH
;
A
#
# COMPACT_ATOMS: atom_id res chain seq x y z
N MET A 1 -5.09 1.49 9.70
CA MET A 1 -6.28 2.35 9.90
C MET A 1 -7.11 1.66 10.97
N ASP A 2 -7.44 2.36 12.06
CA ASP A 2 -8.13 1.75 13.21
C ASP A 2 -9.65 1.85 13.03
N PHE A 3 -10.28 0.69 12.79
CA PHE A 3 -11.73 0.57 12.57
C PHE A 3 -12.50 0.23 13.85
N SER A 4 -11.82 0.00 14.96
CA SER A 4 -12.46 -0.40 16.23
C SER A 4 -13.52 0.59 16.69
N LYS A 5 -13.34 1.88 16.38
CA LYS A 5 -14.29 2.96 16.71
C LYS A 5 -15.63 2.86 16.00
N PHE A 6 -15.68 2.28 14.79
CA PHE A 6 -16.94 2.11 14.04
C PHE A 6 -17.75 0.88 14.48
N LEU A 7 -17.12 -0.01 15.26
CA LEU A 7 -17.71 -1.23 15.78
C LEU A 7 -18.14 -1.08 17.25
N ALA A 8 -17.99 0.11 17.82
CA ALA A 8 -18.42 0.38 19.18
C ALA A 8 -19.95 0.50 19.24
N ASP A 9 -20.56 -0.16 20.22
CA ASP A 9 -22.02 -0.15 20.41
C ASP A 9 -22.59 1.27 20.65
N ASP A 10 -21.75 2.21 21.06
CA ASP A 10 -22.08 3.61 21.32
C ASP A 10 -21.60 4.57 20.21
N PHE A 11 -21.24 4.06 19.03
CA PHE A 11 -20.73 4.89 17.94
C PHE A 11 -21.78 5.92 17.48
N ASP A 12 -21.50 7.20 17.78
CA ASP A 12 -22.31 8.32 17.33
C ASP A 12 -21.81 8.85 15.97
N VAL A 13 -22.52 8.45 14.91
CA VAL A 13 -22.24 8.88 13.54
C VAL A 13 -22.33 10.40 13.37
N LYS A 14 -23.22 11.07 14.09
CA LYS A 14 -23.44 12.51 13.98
C LYS A 14 -22.26 13.26 14.58
N ASP A 15 -21.76 12.82 15.73
CA ASP A 15 -20.59 13.41 16.36
C ASP A 15 -19.30 13.14 15.57
N TRP A 16 -19.16 11.95 14.99
CA TRP A 16 -18.03 11.62 14.12
C TRP A 16 -17.98 12.50 12.88
N VAL A 17 -19.10 12.63 12.16
CA VAL A 17 -19.21 13.51 10.98
C VAL A 17 -18.91 14.96 11.38
N ASN A 18 -19.54 15.46 12.43
CA ASN A 18 -19.32 16.82 12.90
C ASN A 18 -17.87 17.08 13.32
N GLY A 19 -17.20 16.08 13.90
CA GLY A 19 -15.77 16.13 14.24
C GLY A 19 -14.87 16.26 13.01
N ALA A 20 -15.12 15.45 11.98
CA ALA A 20 -14.37 15.51 10.72
C ALA A 20 -14.52 16.87 10.02
N PHE A 21 -15.74 17.42 9.99
CA PHE A 21 -16.00 18.76 9.42
C PHE A 21 -15.36 19.90 10.23
N LYS A 22 -15.30 19.78 11.57
CA LYS A 22 -14.60 20.76 12.42
C LYS A 22 -13.09 20.76 12.18
N VAL A 23 -12.49 19.59 11.96
CA VAL A 23 -11.07 19.47 11.61
C VAL A 23 -10.82 20.10 10.24
N ALA A 24 -11.64 19.79 9.23
CA ALA A 24 -11.53 20.35 7.89
C ALA A 24 -11.74 21.88 7.85
N GLN A 25 -12.64 22.44 8.68
CA GLN A 25 -12.82 23.89 8.81
C GLN A 25 -11.62 24.62 9.42
N LYS A 26 -10.83 23.93 10.24
CA LYS A 26 -9.62 24.49 10.87
C LYS A 26 -8.53 24.79 9.85
N ASP A 27 -8.44 23.97 8.79
CA ASP A 27 -7.43 24.09 7.75
C ASP A 27 -7.85 25.02 6.58
N ALA A 28 -9.15 25.25 6.38
CA ALA A 28 -9.68 26.15 5.33
C ALA A 28 -11.05 26.76 5.69
N PRO A 29 -11.09 27.82 6.53
CA PRO A 29 -12.33 28.45 6.96
C PRO A 29 -13.10 29.05 5.77
N GLY A 30 -14.42 28.81 5.71
CA GLY A 30 -15.31 29.33 4.65
C GLY A 30 -15.50 28.42 3.42
N LYS A 31 -14.84 27.25 3.35
CA LYS A 31 -15.03 26.27 2.26
C LYS A 31 -15.85 25.03 2.67
N ALA A 32 -16.48 25.08 3.83
CA ALA A 32 -17.17 23.93 4.42
C ALA A 32 -18.28 23.39 3.51
N ASP A 33 -19.08 24.26 2.90
CA ASP A 33 -20.20 23.85 2.05
C ASP A 33 -19.71 23.25 0.72
N ALA A 34 -18.65 23.79 0.12
CA ALA A 34 -18.05 23.23 -1.10
C ALA A 34 -17.37 21.88 -0.83
N HIS A 35 -16.74 21.74 0.33
CA HIS A 35 -16.14 20.47 0.76
C HIS A 35 -17.21 19.42 1.07
N ALA A 36 -18.28 19.81 1.77
CA ALA A 36 -19.44 18.97 2.03
C ALA A 36 -20.09 18.52 0.72
N ALA A 37 -20.32 19.42 -0.24
CA ALA A 37 -20.88 19.07 -1.55
C ALA A 37 -19.98 18.09 -2.33
N THR A 38 -18.66 18.26 -2.25
CA THR A 38 -17.70 17.34 -2.89
C THR A 38 -17.71 15.95 -2.23
N LEU A 39 -17.81 15.90 -0.91
CA LEU A 39 -17.93 14.65 -0.16
C LEU A 39 -19.27 13.95 -0.44
N VAL A 40 -20.37 14.70 -0.45
CA VAL A 40 -21.70 14.19 -0.78
C VAL A 40 -21.73 13.63 -2.20
N MET A 41 -21.11 14.30 -3.18
CA MET A 41 -21.00 13.81 -4.55
C MET A 41 -20.19 12.51 -4.64
N LYS A 42 -19.07 12.41 -3.91
CA LYS A 42 -18.28 11.16 -3.83
C LYS A 42 -19.05 10.02 -3.15
N LEU A 43 -19.77 10.33 -2.07
CA LEU A 43 -20.61 9.35 -1.37
C LEU A 43 -21.77 8.88 -2.25
N GLN A 44 -22.39 9.77 -3.02
CA GLN A 44 -23.44 9.40 -3.99
C GLN A 44 -22.90 8.52 -5.11
N LEU A 45 -21.68 8.77 -5.60
CA LEU A 45 -21.03 7.89 -6.58
C LEU A 45 -20.73 6.50 -5.98
N PHE A 46 -20.23 6.43 -4.74
CA PHE A 46 -20.02 5.15 -4.06
C PHE A 46 -21.34 4.42 -3.77
N ILE A 47 -22.41 5.11 -3.38
CA ILE A 47 -23.73 4.49 -3.17
C ILE A 47 -24.32 4.00 -4.49
N GLN A 48 -24.13 4.72 -5.60
CA GLN A 48 -24.54 4.25 -6.93
C GLN A 48 -23.72 3.04 -7.39
N GLU A 49 -22.41 3.01 -7.12
CA GLU A 49 -21.55 1.86 -7.40
C GLU A 49 -21.97 0.64 -6.59
N VAL A 50 -22.29 0.83 -5.30
CA VAL A 50 -22.80 -0.23 -4.42
C VAL A 50 -24.19 -0.69 -4.85
N ASN A 51 -25.12 0.21 -5.17
CA ASN A 51 -26.47 -0.16 -5.60
C ASN A 51 -26.46 -0.87 -6.97
N ASN A 52 -25.61 -0.42 -7.91
CA ASN A 52 -25.41 -1.10 -9.19
C ASN A 52 -24.79 -2.50 -9.00
N SER A 53 -23.99 -2.71 -7.95
CA SER A 53 -23.43 -4.02 -7.60
C SER A 53 -24.40 -4.95 -6.85
N ILE A 54 -25.54 -4.44 -6.39
CA ILE A 54 -26.53 -5.19 -5.60
C ILE A 54 -27.77 -5.55 -6.44
N GLU A 55 -28.16 -4.72 -7.43
CA GLU A 55 -29.34 -4.99 -8.28
C GLU A 55 -29.11 -6.03 -9.40
N GLY A 56 -27.92 -6.65 -9.46
CA GLY A 56 -27.65 -7.80 -10.31
C GLY A 56 -27.79 -9.11 -9.55
N ASP A 57 -28.98 -9.71 -9.55
CA ASP A 57 -29.16 -11.11 -9.13
C ASP A 57 -28.39 -12.04 -10.10
N ASP A 58 -27.12 -12.30 -9.78
CA ASP A 58 -26.40 -13.55 -10.04
C ASP A 58 -25.09 -13.52 -9.24
N VAL A 59 -24.79 -14.60 -8.52
CA VAL A 59 -23.68 -14.73 -7.56
C VAL A 59 -22.32 -15.12 -8.22
N PRO A 60 -21.74 -14.29 -9.13
CA PRO A 60 -20.27 -14.26 -9.34
C PRO A 60 -19.57 -12.92 -9.02
N GLU A 61 -20.28 -11.83 -8.71
CA GLU A 61 -19.68 -10.47 -8.64
C GLU A 61 -19.14 -10.05 -7.25
N LEU A 62 -19.60 -10.66 -6.16
CA LEU A 62 -19.06 -10.39 -4.81
C LEU A 62 -17.65 -10.95 -4.62
N GLU A 63 -17.36 -12.15 -5.16
CA GLU A 63 -16.00 -12.69 -5.20
C GLU A 63 -15.08 -11.76 -5.99
N ASN A 64 -15.57 -11.24 -7.12
CA ASN A 64 -14.83 -10.30 -7.96
C ASN A 64 -14.54 -8.96 -7.24
N THR A 65 -15.48 -8.46 -6.43
CA THR A 65 -15.30 -7.25 -5.62
C THR A 65 -14.28 -7.46 -4.49
N ALA A 66 -14.35 -8.60 -3.81
CA ALA A 66 -13.38 -8.98 -2.79
C ALA A 66 -11.97 -9.11 -3.37
N ASP A 67 -11.83 -9.69 -4.56
CA ASP A 67 -10.57 -9.81 -5.29
C ASP A 67 -9.99 -8.44 -5.67
N TYR A 68 -10.83 -7.51 -6.15
CA TYR A 68 -10.39 -6.15 -6.46
C TYR A 68 -9.93 -5.37 -5.23
N TRP A 69 -10.67 -5.51 -4.13
CA TRP A 69 -10.33 -4.86 -2.86
C TRP A 69 -9.03 -5.42 -2.28
N LEU A 70 -8.92 -6.75 -2.22
CA LEU A 70 -7.74 -7.46 -1.77
C LEU A 70 -6.51 -7.12 -2.62
N GLY A 71 -6.65 -7.12 -3.95
CA GLY A 71 -5.60 -6.72 -4.87
C GLY A 71 -5.15 -5.27 -4.67
N SER A 72 -6.07 -4.36 -4.35
CA SER A 72 -5.74 -2.96 -4.07
C SER A 72 -4.97 -2.79 -2.76
N ILE A 73 -5.38 -3.50 -1.71
CA ILE A 73 -4.66 -3.51 -0.42
C ILE A 73 -3.28 -4.14 -0.56
N ALA A 74 -3.18 -5.27 -1.28
CA ALA A 74 -1.92 -5.94 -1.52
C ALA A 74 -0.92 -5.05 -2.27
N ARG A 75 -1.37 -4.34 -3.32
CA ARG A 75 -0.55 -3.35 -4.03
C ARG A 75 -0.11 -2.21 -3.13
N ALA A 76 -1.02 -1.64 -2.33
CA ALA A 76 -0.70 -0.57 -1.40
C ALA A 76 0.30 -1.03 -0.31
N THR A 77 0.15 -2.27 0.16
CA THR A 77 1.03 -2.90 1.15
C THR A 77 2.43 -3.06 0.58
N MET A 78 2.56 -3.66 -0.61
CA MET A 78 3.87 -3.82 -1.27
C MET A 78 4.53 -2.48 -1.56
N GLN A 79 3.76 -1.47 -1.98
CA GLN A 79 4.28 -0.12 -2.22
C GLN A 79 4.82 0.51 -0.93
N THR A 80 4.02 0.49 0.14
CA THR A 80 4.42 1.00 1.46
C THR A 80 5.66 0.27 1.97
N TYR A 81 5.73 -1.04 1.77
CA TYR A 81 6.87 -1.85 2.18
C TYR A 81 8.14 -1.46 1.41
N CYS A 82 8.05 -1.25 0.09
CA CYS A 82 9.16 -0.74 -0.72
C CYS A 82 9.62 0.64 -0.21
N ASP A 83 8.69 1.55 0.04
CA ASP A 83 9.02 2.91 0.48
C ASP A 83 9.72 2.93 1.83
N VAL A 84 9.32 2.06 2.76
CA VAL A 84 9.97 1.92 4.08
C VAL A 84 11.34 1.25 3.97
N ILE A 85 11.48 0.21 3.13
CA ILE A 85 12.79 -0.43 2.88
C ILE A 85 13.81 0.60 2.39
N LEU A 86 13.43 1.44 1.44
CA LEU A 86 14.32 2.43 0.84
C LEU A 86 14.66 3.60 1.77
N GLN A 87 14.04 3.68 2.94
CA GLN A 87 14.36 4.63 4.00
C GLN A 87 15.30 4.06 5.06
N ILE A 88 15.60 2.75 5.03
CA ILE A 88 16.55 2.15 5.95
C ILE A 88 17.93 2.80 5.70
N PRO A 89 18.59 3.41 6.71
CA PRO A 89 19.85 4.11 6.49
C PRO A 89 21.00 3.18 6.11
N GLU A 90 21.08 2.03 6.77
CA GLU A 90 22.17 1.07 6.61
C GLU A 90 21.67 -0.36 6.90
N LEU A 91 22.20 -1.33 6.16
CA LEU A 91 21.96 -2.75 6.29
C LEU A 91 23.28 -3.48 6.47
N ASN A 92 23.49 -4.02 7.67
CA ASN A 92 24.57 -4.97 7.87
C ASN A 92 24.30 -6.30 7.10
N PRO A 93 25.31 -7.18 6.95
CA PRO A 93 25.16 -8.40 6.17
C PRO A 93 24.06 -9.35 6.66
N HIS A 94 23.83 -9.40 7.98
CA HIS A 94 22.77 -10.22 8.56
C HIS A 94 21.38 -9.63 8.24
N ALA A 95 21.19 -8.32 8.47
CA ALA A 95 19.97 -7.60 8.17
C ALA A 95 19.62 -7.65 6.67
N THR A 96 20.62 -7.57 5.79
CA THR A 96 20.44 -7.73 4.33
C THR A 96 19.83 -9.09 3.99
N LYS A 97 20.38 -10.17 4.56
CA LYS A 97 19.87 -11.53 4.35
C LYS A 97 18.47 -11.70 4.91
N GLN A 98 18.25 -11.23 6.15
CA GLN A 98 16.95 -11.32 6.80
C GLN A 98 15.88 -10.58 6.01
N LEU A 99 16.17 -9.36 5.55
CA LEU A 99 15.24 -8.59 4.74
C LEU A 99 14.88 -9.30 3.42
N ALA A 100 15.85 -9.95 2.76
CA ALA A 100 15.56 -10.76 1.58
C ALA A 100 14.66 -11.97 1.90
N THR A 101 14.84 -12.61 3.06
CA THR A 101 13.96 -13.68 3.54
C THR A 101 12.55 -13.17 3.86
N ASP A 102 12.43 -11.99 4.47
CA ASP A 102 11.14 -11.38 4.80
C ASP A 102 10.36 -11.01 3.52
N ILE A 103 11.05 -10.54 2.47
CA ILE A 103 10.43 -10.28 1.17
C ILE A 103 9.98 -11.58 0.48
N ASP A 104 10.73 -12.68 0.61
CA ASP A 104 10.27 -13.99 0.10
C ASP A 104 8.99 -14.44 0.81
N TYR A 105 8.92 -14.25 2.13
CA TYR A 105 7.71 -14.58 2.90
C TYR A 105 6.52 -13.76 2.40
N LEU A 106 6.69 -12.45 2.23
CA LEU A 106 5.67 -11.58 1.65
C LEU A 106 5.27 -12.04 0.23
N SER A 107 6.24 -12.45 -0.59
CA SER A 107 5.98 -12.93 -1.95
C SER A 107 5.18 -14.23 -1.96
N ASN A 108 5.46 -15.16 -1.05
CA ASN A 108 4.68 -16.39 -0.89
C ASN A 108 3.25 -16.09 -0.44
N VAL A 109 3.05 -15.08 0.43
CA VAL A 109 1.71 -14.62 0.80
C VAL A 109 0.99 -14.04 -0.42
N MET A 110 1.66 -13.22 -1.25
CA MET A 110 1.03 -12.70 -2.48
C MET A 110 0.62 -13.85 -3.42
N ASP A 111 1.49 -14.82 -3.64
CA ASP A 111 1.21 -15.98 -4.50
C ASP A 111 0.04 -16.83 -3.97
N ALA A 112 -0.03 -17.06 -2.66
CA ALA A 112 -1.14 -17.74 -2.01
C ALA A 112 -2.48 -16.99 -2.13
N LEU A 113 -2.43 -15.66 -2.31
CA LEU A 113 -3.59 -14.81 -2.60
C LEU A 113 -3.89 -14.69 -4.11
N GLY A 114 -3.16 -15.42 -4.98
CA GLY A 114 -3.30 -15.34 -6.43
C GLY A 114 -2.73 -14.05 -7.05
N LEU A 115 -1.88 -13.34 -6.31
CA LEU A 115 -1.32 -12.04 -6.70
C LEU A 115 0.16 -12.15 -7.02
N GLN A 116 0.63 -11.28 -7.92
CA GLN A 116 2.04 -11.18 -8.25
C GLN A 116 2.75 -10.12 -7.41
N THR A 117 3.93 -10.46 -6.90
CA THR A 117 4.84 -9.50 -6.28
C THR A 117 5.20 -8.37 -7.25
N SER A 118 5.21 -7.14 -6.77
CA SER A 118 5.52 -5.97 -7.61
C SER A 118 6.94 -6.04 -8.19
N ARG A 119 7.13 -5.51 -9.40
CA ARG A 119 8.45 -5.46 -10.06
C ARG A 119 9.49 -4.70 -9.22
N THR A 120 9.07 -3.64 -8.53
CA THR A 120 9.97 -2.88 -7.64
C THR A 120 10.49 -3.76 -6.50
N LEU A 121 9.60 -4.52 -5.85
CA LEU A 121 9.98 -5.39 -4.75
C LEU A 121 10.85 -6.56 -5.23
N GLN A 122 10.56 -7.14 -6.41
CA GLN A 122 11.43 -8.13 -7.06
C GLN A 122 12.84 -7.58 -7.33
N ASN A 123 12.94 -6.35 -7.83
CA ASN A 123 14.23 -5.69 -8.07
C ASN A 123 14.99 -5.45 -6.76
N ILE A 124 14.30 -5.03 -5.69
CA ILE A 124 14.89 -4.90 -4.35
C ILE A 124 15.46 -6.24 -3.90
N THR A 125 14.69 -7.33 -3.97
CA THR A 125 15.16 -8.67 -3.58
C THR A 125 16.38 -9.11 -4.38
N ALA A 126 16.39 -8.88 -5.70
CA ALA A 126 17.54 -9.21 -6.53
C ALA A 126 18.80 -8.44 -6.10
N LEU A 127 18.65 -7.14 -5.81
CA LEU A 127 19.75 -6.30 -5.32
C LEU A 127 20.20 -6.69 -3.91
N LEU A 128 19.31 -7.09 -3.01
CA LEU A 128 19.68 -7.55 -1.66
C LEU A 128 20.40 -8.90 -1.68
N ARG A 129 20.00 -9.80 -2.59
CA ARG A 129 20.61 -11.14 -2.74
C ARG A 129 21.95 -11.12 -3.46
N ALA A 130 22.19 -10.13 -4.30
CA ALA A 130 23.43 -10.02 -5.04
C ALA A 130 24.63 -9.98 -4.08
N LYS A 131 25.62 -10.84 -4.31
CA LYS A 131 26.87 -10.79 -3.56
C LYS A 131 27.61 -9.49 -3.86
N PRO A 132 28.42 -8.95 -2.92
CA PRO A 132 29.17 -7.71 -3.13
C PRO A 132 29.92 -7.66 -4.48
N GLU A 133 30.60 -8.74 -4.83
CA GLU A 133 31.40 -8.89 -6.06
C GLU A 133 30.55 -8.96 -7.35
N GLU A 134 29.31 -9.44 -7.25
CA GLU A 134 28.37 -9.61 -8.36
C GLU A 134 27.36 -8.43 -8.44
N PHE A 135 27.35 -7.54 -7.44
CA PHE A 135 26.37 -6.47 -7.30
C PHE A 135 26.33 -5.55 -8.51
N ARG A 136 27.50 -5.07 -8.96
CA ARG A 136 27.62 -4.16 -10.11
C ARG A 136 27.07 -4.79 -11.39
N GLN A 137 27.26 -6.10 -11.57
CA GLN A 137 26.72 -6.81 -12.74
C GLN A 137 25.20 -6.91 -12.67
N THR A 138 24.67 -7.28 -11.50
CA THR A 138 23.22 -7.37 -11.26
C THR A 138 22.54 -6.01 -11.44
N ALA A 139 23.13 -4.96 -10.87
CA ALA A 139 22.61 -3.60 -10.90
C ALA A 139 22.48 -3.00 -12.32
N LYS A 140 23.28 -3.45 -13.30
CA LYS A 140 23.23 -2.96 -14.69
C LYS A 140 21.88 -3.21 -15.38
N ALA A 141 21.20 -4.29 -15.01
CA ALA A 141 19.91 -4.66 -15.59
C ALA A 141 18.72 -4.00 -14.87
N LEU A 142 18.97 -3.25 -13.79
CA LEU A 142 17.94 -2.76 -12.87
C LEU A 142 17.90 -1.22 -12.84
N PRO A 143 16.79 -0.60 -12.36
CA PRO A 143 16.67 0.85 -12.32
C PRO A 143 17.78 1.52 -11.51
N ARG A 144 18.54 2.43 -12.15
CA ARG A 144 19.74 3.05 -11.57
C ARG A 144 19.52 3.67 -10.19
N ARG A 145 18.44 4.44 -10.00
CA ARG A 145 18.13 5.09 -8.71
C ARG A 145 17.96 4.04 -7.59
N LEU A 146 17.26 2.96 -7.88
CA LEU A 146 17.04 1.87 -6.92
C LEU A 146 18.35 1.19 -6.57
N SER A 147 19.14 0.84 -7.59
CA SER A 147 20.46 0.22 -7.42
C SER A 147 21.39 1.08 -6.56
N SER A 148 21.45 2.39 -6.80
CA SER A 148 22.25 3.32 -6.00
C SER A 148 21.79 3.39 -4.54
N THR A 149 20.48 3.44 -4.27
CA THR A 149 19.96 3.45 -2.89
C THR A 149 20.32 2.15 -2.16
N ILE A 150 20.07 0.99 -2.76
CA ILE A 150 20.38 -0.30 -2.12
C ILE A 150 21.90 -0.49 -1.94
N ALA A 151 22.72 0.00 -2.86
CA ALA A 151 24.17 -0.05 -2.71
C ALA A 151 24.67 0.81 -1.54
N ALA A 152 24.13 2.04 -1.41
CA ALA A 152 24.43 2.91 -0.27
C ALA A 152 23.98 2.29 1.06
N MET A 153 22.79 1.69 1.09
CA MET A 153 22.28 0.97 2.26
C MET A 153 23.21 -0.18 2.68
N ARG A 154 23.87 -0.85 1.73
CA ARG A 154 24.70 -2.03 1.98
C ARG A 154 26.20 -1.74 2.08
N ASP A 155 26.61 -0.47 2.04
CA ASP A 155 28.00 -0.02 1.95
C ASP A 155 28.79 -0.70 0.80
N LEU A 156 28.20 -0.69 -0.40
CA LEU A 156 28.78 -1.29 -1.61
C LEU A 156 29.18 -0.24 -2.65
N GLU A 157 30.32 -0.46 -3.31
CA GLU A 157 30.71 0.30 -4.49
C GLU A 157 29.77 0.00 -5.68
N HIS A 158 29.21 1.04 -6.29
CA HIS A 158 28.21 0.92 -7.35
C HIS A 158 28.47 1.84 -8.54
#